data_AF-A0A1H5XNM4-F1
#
_entry.id   AF-A0A1H5XNM4-F1
#
_cell.length_a   1.000
_cell.length_b   1.000
_cell.length_c   1.000
_cell.angle_alpha   90.00
_cell.angle_beta   90.00
_cell.angle_gamma   90.00
#
_symmetry.space_group_name_H-M   'P 1'
#
loop_
_entity.id
_entity.type
_entity.pdbx_description
1 polymer ?
#
loop_
_entity_poly.entity_id
_entity_poly.type
_entity_poly.pdbx_seq_one_letter_code
_entity_poly.pdbx_strand_id
1 'polypeptide(L)'
;MSVKSFISAEVHLAKLGYSVQQANDFINANVGQAEIIFAAARENGVTTNMLSEISGHSTTVIRDYFEAAGLESKEVDYTSLLMNSDLGSLEQLVAFNERAGILSNTSLREAVRPLQILTYDDTFVPFYPQFQLIDGIFDSEELGVGHLTNVPAASGSEESLFYGSLIRMFLALDESELNQINTFPRNDDPKGFQVLLLDALSEPPSTIAWNDEELVDLVTHEAVRIIDEYWNGDLVGSLDHSFLGLATAQI
;
A
#
# COMPACT_ATOMS: atom_id res chain seq x y z
N MET A 1 9.84 -13.74 1.56
CA MET A 1 8.69 -13.23 0.78
C MET A 1 9.24 -12.74 -0.54
N SER A 2 8.64 -13.13 -1.66
CA SER A 2 9.06 -12.65 -2.98
C SER A 2 8.53 -11.23 -3.13
N VAL A 3 9.41 -10.25 -3.34
CA VAL A 3 8.95 -8.91 -3.74
C VAL A 3 8.26 -9.09 -5.08
N LYS A 4 7.00 -8.70 -5.15
CA LYS A 4 6.18 -8.78 -6.36
C LYS A 4 6.82 -7.84 -7.38
N SER A 5 7.52 -8.39 -8.38
CA SER A 5 8.16 -7.60 -9.44
C SER A 5 7.11 -7.37 -10.52
N PHE A 6 6.50 -6.20 -10.48
CA PHE A 6 5.38 -5.87 -11.37
C PHE A 6 5.83 -5.27 -12.71
N ILE A 7 7.04 -4.70 -12.79
CA ILE A 7 7.56 -4.07 -14.02
C ILE A 7 9.08 -4.10 -14.04
N SER A 8 9.66 -4.18 -15.24
CA SER A 8 11.10 -4.01 -15.42
C SER A 8 11.51 -2.55 -15.24
N ALA A 9 12.74 -2.32 -14.81
CA ALA A 9 13.31 -0.98 -14.71
C ALA A 9 13.25 -0.21 -16.03
N GLU A 10 13.33 -0.91 -17.18
CA GLU A 10 13.25 -0.30 -18.50
C GLU A 10 11.91 0.39 -18.75
N VAL A 11 10.79 -0.30 -18.50
CA VAL A 11 9.46 0.26 -18.76
C VAL A 11 9.16 1.36 -17.74
N HIS A 12 9.56 1.20 -16.48
CA HIS A 12 9.39 2.20 -15.42
C HIS A 12 10.13 3.51 -15.75
N LEU A 13 11.42 3.40 -16.08
CA LEU A 13 12.23 4.57 -16.44
C LEU A 13 11.73 5.23 -17.72
N ALA A 14 11.20 4.46 -18.69
CA ALA A 14 10.63 5.02 -19.91
C ALA A 14 9.40 5.91 -19.63
N LYS A 15 8.56 5.57 -18.64
CA LYS A 15 7.44 6.42 -18.16
C LYS A 15 7.95 7.77 -17.67
N LEU A 16 9.09 7.75 -16.98
CA LEU A 16 9.79 8.94 -16.47
C LEU A 16 10.60 9.70 -17.55
N GLY A 17 10.67 9.18 -18.78
CA GLY A 17 11.46 9.77 -19.87
C GLY A 17 12.97 9.50 -19.78
N TYR A 18 13.39 8.50 -19.00
CA TYR A 18 14.79 8.07 -18.86
C TYR A 18 15.02 6.70 -19.51
N SER A 19 16.23 6.48 -20.00
CA SER A 19 16.70 5.15 -20.40
C SER A 19 17.43 4.45 -19.25
N VAL A 20 17.47 3.11 -19.30
CA VAL A 20 18.29 2.30 -18.37
C VAL A 20 19.75 2.74 -18.38
N GLN A 21 20.30 3.09 -19.55
CA GLN A 21 21.68 3.56 -19.64
C GLN A 21 21.89 4.88 -18.89
N GLN A 22 20.97 5.85 -19.03
CA GLN A 22 21.06 7.12 -18.29
C GLN A 22 20.97 6.91 -16.78
N ALA A 23 20.10 5.99 -16.33
CA ALA A 23 20.01 5.64 -14.92
C ALA A 23 21.30 4.97 -14.41
N ASN A 24 21.88 4.05 -15.20
CA ASN A 24 23.14 3.41 -14.84
C ASN A 24 24.31 4.41 -14.82
N ASP A 25 24.38 5.32 -15.78
CA ASP A 25 25.39 6.39 -15.81
C ASP A 25 25.28 7.29 -14.57
N PHE A 26 24.05 7.61 -14.14
CA PHE A 26 23.80 8.34 -12.89
C PHE A 26 24.28 7.57 -11.66
N ILE A 27 23.98 6.28 -11.55
CA ILE A 27 24.45 5.42 -10.44
C ILE A 27 25.98 5.41 -10.40
N ASN A 28 26.63 5.19 -11.54
CA ASN A 28 28.09 5.12 -11.62
C ASN A 28 28.77 6.45 -11.27
N ALA A 29 28.19 7.59 -11.71
CA ALA A 29 28.68 8.91 -11.36
C ALA A 29 28.56 9.22 -9.85
N ASN A 30 27.65 8.55 -9.15
CA ASN A 30 27.35 8.77 -7.74
C ASN A 30 27.67 7.55 -6.85
N VAL A 31 28.47 6.59 -7.30
CA VAL A 31 28.71 5.31 -6.59
C VAL A 31 29.29 5.46 -5.17
N GLY A 32 29.90 6.60 -4.84
CA GLY A 32 30.37 6.92 -3.50
C GLY A 32 29.40 7.75 -2.65
N GLN A 33 28.19 8.03 -3.15
CA GLN A 33 27.21 8.95 -2.58
C GLN A 33 25.85 8.23 -2.47
N ALA A 34 25.76 7.30 -1.52
CA ALA A 34 24.60 6.43 -1.34
C ALA A 34 23.30 7.23 -1.12
N GLU A 35 23.39 8.36 -0.41
CA GLU A 35 22.27 9.24 -0.10
C GLU A 35 21.66 9.84 -1.36
N ILE A 36 22.47 10.16 -2.37
CA ILE A 36 22.00 10.73 -3.64
C ILE A 36 21.24 9.67 -4.45
N ILE A 37 21.80 8.46 -4.54
CA ILE A 37 21.16 7.35 -5.26
C ILE A 37 19.85 6.98 -4.56
N PHE A 38 19.84 6.89 -3.24
CA PHE A 38 18.67 6.56 -2.44
C PHE A 38 17.56 7.61 -2.58
N ALA A 39 17.89 8.89 -2.46
CA ALA A 39 16.91 9.98 -2.61
C ALA A 39 16.31 10.00 -4.03
N ALA A 40 17.14 9.84 -5.07
CA ALA A 40 16.66 9.78 -6.45
C ALA A 40 15.78 8.55 -6.68
N ALA A 41 16.15 7.40 -6.13
CA ALA A 41 15.36 6.18 -6.23
C ALA A 41 13.98 6.37 -5.59
N ARG A 42 13.91 6.93 -4.37
CA ARG A 42 12.64 7.24 -3.69
C ARG A 42 11.78 8.22 -4.46
N GLU A 43 12.35 9.34 -4.91
CA GLU A 43 11.60 10.38 -5.63
C GLU A 43 10.96 9.85 -6.92
N ASN A 44 11.61 8.88 -7.56
CA ASN A 44 11.20 8.32 -8.84
C ASN A 44 10.52 6.94 -8.71
N GLY A 45 10.24 6.45 -7.51
CA GLY A 45 9.63 5.12 -7.29
C GLY A 45 10.46 3.94 -7.82
N VAL A 46 11.79 4.09 -7.91
CA VAL A 46 12.69 3.05 -8.43
C VAL A 46 13.08 2.11 -7.29
N THR A 47 12.55 0.89 -7.31
CA THR A 47 12.78 -0.12 -6.26
C THR A 47 14.21 -0.69 -6.26
N THR A 48 14.59 -1.40 -5.19
CA THR A 48 15.87 -2.13 -5.15
C THR A 48 15.98 -3.20 -6.24
N ASN A 49 14.87 -3.83 -6.63
CA ASN A 49 14.82 -4.74 -7.78
C ASN A 49 15.16 -4.01 -9.09
N MET A 50 14.59 -2.82 -9.30
CA MET A 50 14.89 -2.03 -10.49
C MET A 50 16.35 -1.56 -10.50
N LEU A 51 16.88 -1.11 -9.36
CA LEU A 51 18.29 -0.79 -9.23
C LEU A 51 19.19 -1.99 -9.55
N SER A 52 18.74 -3.21 -9.21
CA SER A 52 19.43 -4.46 -9.54
C SER A 52 19.46 -4.69 -11.05
N GLU A 53 18.34 -4.47 -11.74
CA GLU A 53 18.26 -4.55 -13.20
C GLU A 53 19.12 -3.49 -13.91
N ILE A 54 19.13 -2.26 -13.40
CA ILE A 54 19.87 -1.13 -13.99
C ILE A 54 21.39 -1.33 -13.84
N SER A 55 21.85 -1.67 -12.64
CA SER A 55 23.27 -1.73 -12.30
C SER A 55 23.91 -3.11 -12.53
N GLY A 56 23.11 -4.17 -12.59
CA GLY A 56 23.57 -5.56 -12.64
C GLY A 56 24.07 -6.10 -11.29
N HIS A 57 23.97 -5.33 -10.21
CA HIS A 57 24.27 -5.81 -8.85
C HIS A 57 23.07 -6.53 -8.26
N SER A 58 23.28 -7.54 -7.42
CA SER A 58 22.18 -8.20 -6.70
C SER A 58 21.49 -7.25 -5.72
N THR A 59 20.20 -7.44 -5.47
CA THR A 59 19.44 -6.66 -4.47
C THR A 59 20.07 -6.68 -3.08
N THR A 60 20.69 -7.79 -2.65
CA THR A 60 21.43 -7.85 -1.38
C THR A 60 22.56 -6.83 -1.32
N VAL A 61 23.40 -6.75 -2.36
CA VAL A 61 24.50 -5.78 -2.44
C VAL A 61 23.99 -4.34 -2.41
N ILE A 62 22.86 -4.08 -3.06
CA ILE A 62 22.24 -2.74 -3.09
C ILE A 62 21.71 -2.36 -1.71
N ARG A 63 21.05 -3.30 -1.01
CA ARG A 63 20.58 -3.09 0.36
C ARG A 63 21.73 -2.83 1.32
N ASP A 64 22.75 -3.69 1.29
CA ASP A 64 23.97 -3.53 2.10
C ASP A 64 24.66 -2.18 1.84
N TYR A 65 24.66 -1.72 0.59
CA TYR A 65 25.23 -0.42 0.21
C TYR A 65 24.49 0.76 0.86
N PHE A 66 23.16 0.75 0.87
CA PHE A 66 22.36 1.77 1.55
C PHE A 66 22.47 1.67 3.07
N GLU A 67 22.39 0.46 3.62
CA GLU A 67 22.49 0.22 5.06
C GLU A 67 23.85 0.63 5.64
N ALA A 68 24.93 0.44 4.89
CA ALA A 68 26.27 0.91 5.28
C ALA A 68 26.35 2.45 5.40
N ALA A 69 25.49 3.19 4.70
CA ALA A 69 25.34 4.64 4.83
C ALA A 69 24.29 5.05 5.89
N GLY A 70 23.71 4.09 6.62
CA GLY A 70 22.66 4.34 7.60
C GLY A 70 21.28 4.62 6.99
N LEU A 71 21.07 4.22 5.74
CA LEU A 71 19.80 4.39 5.02
C LEU A 71 19.00 3.07 5.07
N GLU A 72 17.74 3.15 5.45
CA GLU A 72 16.86 1.97 5.51
C GLU A 72 16.43 1.57 4.09
N SER A 73 17.13 0.58 3.52
CA SER A 73 16.94 0.12 2.13
C SER A 73 15.49 -0.25 1.78
N LYS A 74 14.74 -0.80 2.75
CA LYS A 74 13.31 -1.12 2.65
C LYS A 74 12.43 0.08 2.33
N GLU A 75 12.84 1.30 2.68
CA GLU A 75 12.04 2.49 2.39
C GLU A 75 11.86 2.65 0.89
N VAL A 76 12.89 2.42 0.07
CA VAL A 76 12.79 2.52 -1.40
C VAL A 76 11.79 1.51 -1.99
N ASP A 77 11.69 0.33 -1.40
CA ASP A 77 10.78 -0.73 -1.83
C ASP A 77 9.34 -0.44 -1.39
N TYR A 78 9.14 -0.07 -0.13
CA TYR A 78 7.81 0.21 0.43
C TYR A 78 7.22 1.51 -0.08
N THR A 79 8.05 2.42 -0.57
CA THR A 79 7.58 3.73 -0.98
C THR A 79 6.89 3.76 -2.34
N SER A 80 6.94 2.69 -3.12
CA SER A 80 6.60 2.78 -4.55
C SER A 80 5.17 2.35 -4.89
N LEU A 81 4.43 1.75 -3.95
CA LEU A 81 3.10 1.18 -4.20
C LEU A 81 2.04 1.64 -3.17
N LEU A 82 0.77 1.72 -3.58
CA LEU A 82 -0.36 1.91 -2.67
C LEU A 82 -0.67 0.64 -1.84
N MET A 83 -0.30 -0.53 -2.36
CA MET A 83 -0.36 -1.84 -1.71
C MET A 83 0.99 -2.54 -1.89
N ASN A 84 1.78 -2.65 -0.82
CA ASN A 84 3.11 -3.26 -0.84
C ASN A 84 3.09 -4.76 -0.56
N SER A 85 2.04 -5.27 0.08
CA SER A 85 1.93 -6.68 0.42
C SER A 85 1.49 -7.51 -0.78
N ASP A 86 2.04 -8.72 -0.89
CA ASP A 86 1.51 -9.69 -1.83
C ASP A 86 0.18 -10.27 -1.31
N LEU A 87 -0.92 -9.76 -1.85
CA LEU A 87 -2.27 -10.17 -1.48
C LEU A 87 -2.66 -11.55 -2.02
N GLY A 88 -1.94 -12.10 -3.01
CA GLY A 88 -2.33 -13.33 -3.68
C GLY A 88 -3.80 -13.33 -4.11
N SER A 89 -4.60 -14.28 -3.61
CA SER A 89 -6.04 -14.37 -3.90
C SER A 89 -6.89 -13.23 -3.33
N LEU A 90 -6.38 -12.48 -2.36
CA LEU A 90 -7.11 -11.37 -1.74
C LEU A 90 -7.11 -10.08 -2.57
N GLU A 91 -6.37 -10.01 -3.69
CA GLU A 91 -6.37 -8.82 -4.57
C GLU A 91 -7.79 -8.33 -4.89
N GLN A 92 -8.75 -9.25 -5.07
CA GLN A 92 -10.14 -8.92 -5.42
C GLN A 92 -10.91 -8.15 -4.35
N LEU A 93 -10.39 -8.09 -3.12
CA LEU A 93 -10.95 -7.27 -2.04
C LEU A 93 -10.57 -5.79 -2.21
N VAL A 94 -9.47 -5.48 -2.93
CA VAL A 94 -9.10 -4.11 -3.27
C VAL A 94 -10.03 -3.60 -4.36
N ALA A 95 -10.93 -2.69 -4.02
CA ALA A 95 -11.85 -2.14 -4.99
C ALA A 95 -12.45 -0.82 -4.53
N PHE A 96 -12.97 -0.07 -5.50
CA PHE A 96 -13.68 1.16 -5.22
C PHE A 96 -14.94 0.92 -4.41
N ASN A 97 -15.29 1.92 -3.60
CA ASN A 97 -16.58 1.97 -2.95
C ASN A 97 -17.68 2.35 -3.95
N GLU A 98 -18.56 1.39 -4.24
CA GLU A 98 -19.74 1.59 -5.10
C GLU A 98 -21.03 1.81 -4.29
N ARG A 99 -20.93 1.90 -2.94
CA ARG A 99 -22.09 2.07 -2.06
C ARG A 99 -22.62 3.51 -2.09
N ALA A 100 -23.91 3.64 -1.79
CA ALA A 100 -24.61 4.90 -1.65
C ALA A 100 -25.14 5.08 -0.22
N GLY A 101 -25.73 6.24 0.07
CA GLY A 101 -26.29 6.53 1.40
C GLY A 101 -25.21 6.58 2.47
N ILE A 102 -25.50 6.02 3.65
CA ILE A 102 -24.61 6.09 4.83
C ILE A 102 -23.25 5.42 4.62
N LEU A 103 -23.15 4.48 3.65
CA LEU A 103 -21.91 3.80 3.27
C LEU A 103 -21.17 4.50 2.10
N SER A 104 -21.69 5.62 1.58
CA SER A 104 -21.00 6.36 0.51
C SER A 104 -19.69 6.97 1.00
N ASN A 105 -18.75 7.22 0.08
CA ASN A 105 -17.49 7.92 0.41
C ASN A 105 -17.73 9.26 1.11
N THR A 106 -18.75 10.02 0.69
CA THR A 106 -19.09 11.30 1.34
C THR A 106 -19.51 11.09 2.79
N SER A 107 -20.41 10.14 3.06
CA SER A 107 -20.90 9.89 4.42
C SER A 107 -19.81 9.33 5.34
N LEU A 108 -18.98 8.39 4.85
CA LEU A 108 -17.86 7.84 5.62
C LEU A 108 -16.80 8.91 5.90
N ARG A 109 -16.49 9.78 4.92
CA ARG A 109 -15.62 10.95 5.14
C ARG A 109 -16.16 11.87 6.22
N GLU A 110 -17.45 12.19 6.18
CA GLU A 110 -18.09 13.05 7.17
C GLU A 110 -18.08 12.43 8.58
N ALA A 111 -18.09 11.09 8.68
CA ALA A 111 -17.97 10.38 9.95
C ALA A 111 -16.52 10.35 10.48
N VAL A 112 -15.53 10.08 9.63
CA VAL A 112 -14.13 9.85 10.03
C VAL A 112 -13.34 11.16 10.15
N ARG A 113 -13.46 12.07 9.18
CA ARG A 113 -12.63 13.30 9.09
C ARG A 113 -12.67 14.17 10.34
N PRO A 114 -13.82 14.39 11.03
CA PRO A 114 -13.85 15.17 12.26
C PRO A 114 -13.05 14.55 13.41
N LEU A 115 -12.87 13.22 13.39
CA LEU A 115 -12.09 12.47 14.38
C LEU A 115 -10.58 12.48 14.05
N GLN A 116 -10.24 12.80 12.80
CA GLN A 116 -8.88 12.75 12.23
C GLN A 116 -8.48 14.10 11.60
N ILE A 117 -8.86 15.21 12.24
CA ILE A 117 -8.85 16.54 11.63
C ILE A 117 -7.48 17.03 11.13
N LEU A 118 -6.39 16.50 11.69
CA LEU A 118 -5.02 16.90 11.34
C LEU A 118 -4.38 16.03 10.25
N THR A 119 -4.97 14.88 9.96
CA THR A 119 -4.30 13.75 9.31
C THR A 119 -5.10 13.18 8.15
N TYR A 120 -6.43 13.34 8.19
CA TYR A 120 -7.34 12.72 7.22
C TYR A 120 -7.07 13.15 5.78
N ASP A 121 -7.02 14.45 5.51
CA ASP A 121 -6.92 14.95 4.13
C ASP A 121 -5.60 14.52 3.49
N ASP A 122 -4.52 14.55 4.27
CA ASP A 122 -3.20 14.19 3.81
C ASP A 122 -3.00 12.66 3.71
N THR A 123 -3.88 11.84 4.32
CA THR A 123 -3.86 10.38 4.19
C THR A 123 -4.16 9.94 2.75
N PHE A 124 -5.01 10.71 2.06
CA PHE A 124 -5.46 10.42 0.71
C PHE A 124 -4.81 11.38 -0.29
N VAL A 125 -3.52 11.65 -0.14
CA VAL A 125 -2.75 12.42 -1.13
C VAL A 125 -1.72 11.50 -1.76
N PRO A 126 -1.61 11.48 -3.11
CA PRO A 126 -0.54 10.75 -3.78
C PRO A 126 0.82 11.22 -3.28
N PHE A 127 1.57 10.32 -2.64
CA PHE A 127 2.80 10.65 -1.93
C PHE A 127 3.99 10.91 -2.87
N TYR A 128 3.93 10.42 -4.13
CA TYR A 128 5.00 10.57 -5.13
C TYR A 128 4.52 11.35 -6.35
N PRO A 129 4.49 12.70 -6.27
CA PRO A 129 3.99 13.52 -7.35
C PRO A 129 4.78 13.37 -8.66
N GLN A 130 6.06 12.97 -8.60
CA GLN A 130 6.87 12.81 -9.82
C GLN A 130 6.62 11.50 -10.56
N PHE A 131 6.26 10.40 -9.89
CA PHE A 131 5.96 9.15 -10.60
C PHE A 131 4.45 9.04 -10.89
N GLN A 132 3.63 9.21 -9.86
CA GLN A 132 2.20 8.96 -9.89
C GLN A 132 1.39 10.07 -10.58
N LEU A 133 1.95 11.27 -10.79
CA LEU A 133 1.24 12.39 -11.45
C LEU A 133 1.75 12.68 -12.87
N ILE A 134 2.72 11.94 -13.41
CA ILE A 134 3.22 12.19 -14.78
C ILE A 134 2.12 12.01 -15.80
N ASP A 135 1.32 10.94 -15.67
CA ASP A 135 0.20 10.63 -16.55
C ASP A 135 -1.17 10.82 -15.86
N GLY A 136 -1.17 11.11 -14.56
CA GLY A 136 -2.37 11.38 -13.77
C GLY A 136 -3.19 10.12 -13.46
N ILE A 137 -2.59 8.94 -13.57
CA ILE A 137 -3.22 7.67 -13.20
C ILE A 137 -2.30 6.86 -12.27
N PHE A 138 -2.91 6.02 -11.43
CA PHE A 138 -2.27 4.84 -10.88
C PHE A 138 -2.55 3.65 -11.81
N ASP A 139 -1.51 3.09 -12.38
CA ASP A 139 -1.54 1.81 -13.09
C ASP A 139 -1.53 0.63 -12.09
N SER A 140 -1.62 -0.60 -12.62
CA SER A 140 -1.64 -1.82 -11.78
C SER A 140 -0.40 -1.98 -10.92
N GLU A 141 0.70 -1.36 -11.31
CA GLU A 141 1.99 -1.48 -10.67
C GLU A 141 2.03 -0.50 -9.50
N GLU A 142 1.68 0.76 -9.73
CA GLU A 142 1.52 1.78 -8.69
C GLU A 142 0.48 1.36 -7.64
N LEU A 143 -0.58 0.66 -8.05
CA LEU A 143 -1.61 0.17 -7.14
C LEU A 143 -1.18 -1.07 -6.35
N GLY A 144 -0.21 -1.85 -6.84
CA GLY A 144 0.17 -3.15 -6.26
C GLY A 144 -0.87 -4.27 -6.47
N VAL A 145 -1.87 -4.06 -7.33
CA VAL A 145 -2.91 -5.05 -7.67
C VAL A 145 -3.17 -5.13 -9.17
N GLY A 146 -3.25 -6.36 -9.70
CA GLY A 146 -3.30 -6.59 -11.15
C GLY A 146 -4.65 -6.32 -11.83
N HIS A 147 -5.77 -6.33 -11.10
CA HIS A 147 -7.12 -6.20 -11.67
C HIS A 147 -7.60 -4.76 -11.84
N LEU A 148 -6.92 -3.79 -11.21
CA LEU A 148 -7.19 -2.37 -11.37
C LEU A 148 -6.16 -1.77 -12.31
N THR A 149 -6.63 -0.97 -13.28
CA THR A 149 -5.76 -0.28 -14.24
C THR A 149 -6.33 1.11 -14.49
N ASN A 150 -5.46 2.11 -14.70
CA ASN A 150 -5.86 3.47 -15.05
C ASN A 150 -6.76 4.15 -13.99
N VAL A 151 -6.49 3.91 -12.70
CA VAL A 151 -7.19 4.60 -11.62
C VAL A 151 -6.76 6.06 -11.63
N PRO A 152 -7.65 7.07 -11.57
CA PRO A 152 -7.20 8.45 -11.52
C PRO A 152 -6.32 8.72 -10.29
N ALA A 153 -5.13 9.33 -10.48
CA ALA A 153 -4.22 9.68 -9.40
C ALA A 153 -4.73 10.92 -8.63
N ALA A 154 -5.77 10.70 -7.82
CA ALA A 154 -6.47 11.75 -7.10
C ALA A 154 -6.95 11.23 -5.74
N SER A 155 -7.05 12.15 -4.77
CA SER A 155 -7.46 11.84 -3.40
C SER A 155 -8.78 11.07 -3.30
N GLY A 156 -9.76 11.45 -4.12
CA GLY A 156 -11.05 10.76 -4.17
C GLY A 156 -10.95 9.30 -4.65
N SER A 157 -9.96 8.95 -5.47
CA SER A 157 -9.72 7.57 -5.89
C SER A 157 -9.14 6.74 -4.76
N GLU A 158 -8.11 7.26 -4.08
CA GLU A 158 -7.46 6.58 -2.95
C GLU A 158 -8.44 6.36 -1.80
N GLU A 159 -9.20 7.39 -1.44
CA GLU A 159 -10.24 7.30 -0.40
C GLU A 159 -11.34 6.29 -0.78
N SER A 160 -11.74 6.26 -2.05
CA SER A 160 -12.73 5.29 -2.53
C SER A 160 -12.20 3.86 -2.51
N LEU A 161 -10.92 3.65 -2.86
CA LEU A 161 -10.26 2.35 -2.74
C LEU A 161 -10.13 1.93 -1.28
N PHE A 162 -9.77 2.85 -0.40
CA PHE A 162 -9.63 2.59 1.04
C PHE A 162 -10.95 2.13 1.66
N TYR A 163 -12.02 2.93 1.53
CA TYR A 163 -13.32 2.56 2.07
C TYR A 163 -13.94 1.35 1.36
N GLY A 164 -13.80 1.25 0.04
CA GLY A 164 -14.32 0.13 -0.73
C GLY A 164 -13.67 -1.19 -0.32
N SER A 165 -12.35 -1.16 -0.06
CA SER A 165 -11.61 -2.31 0.46
C SER A 165 -12.11 -2.68 1.86
N LEU A 166 -12.16 -1.73 2.81
CA LEU A 166 -12.64 -1.97 4.18
C LEU A 166 -14.04 -2.60 4.18
N ILE A 167 -14.97 -2.05 3.39
CA ILE A 167 -16.32 -2.58 3.25
C ILE A 167 -16.29 -4.03 2.76
N ARG A 168 -15.50 -4.35 1.73
CA ARG A 168 -15.41 -5.71 1.19
C ARG A 168 -14.83 -6.68 2.19
N MET A 169 -13.85 -6.26 2.99
CA MET A 169 -13.24 -7.09 4.01
C MET A 169 -14.21 -7.39 5.15
N PHE A 170 -14.89 -6.37 5.69
CA PHE A 170 -15.89 -6.64 6.72
C PHE A 170 -17.03 -7.51 6.20
N LEU A 171 -17.46 -7.33 4.94
CA LEU A 171 -18.43 -8.22 4.31
C LEU A 171 -17.91 -9.64 4.04
N ALA A 172 -16.60 -9.84 4.01
CA ALA A 172 -15.96 -11.15 3.91
C ALA A 172 -15.75 -11.83 5.28
N LEU A 173 -16.10 -11.16 6.39
CA LEU A 173 -15.93 -11.69 7.74
C LEU A 173 -17.27 -11.89 8.43
N ASP A 174 -17.38 -12.96 9.21
CA ASP A 174 -18.39 -13.08 10.26
C ASP A 174 -17.89 -12.58 11.63
N GLU A 175 -18.79 -12.56 12.62
CA GLU A 175 -18.47 -12.08 13.98
C GLU A 175 -17.40 -12.93 14.68
N SER A 176 -17.37 -14.24 14.43
CA SER A 176 -16.37 -15.13 15.00
C SER A 176 -14.99 -14.85 14.41
N GLU A 177 -14.89 -14.73 13.10
CA GLU A 177 -13.65 -14.41 12.39
C GLU A 177 -13.11 -13.04 12.79
N LEU A 178 -13.97 -12.02 12.81
CA LEU A 178 -13.59 -10.68 13.23
C LEU A 178 -13.10 -10.66 14.69
N ASN A 179 -13.77 -11.39 15.60
CA ASN A 179 -13.34 -11.49 16.98
C ASN A 179 -11.99 -12.24 17.12
N GLN A 180 -11.76 -13.28 16.32
CA GLN A 180 -10.46 -13.96 16.29
C GLN A 180 -9.35 -13.01 15.85
N ILE A 181 -9.58 -12.24 14.78
CA ILE A 181 -8.62 -11.24 14.28
C ILE A 181 -8.32 -10.20 15.37
N ASN A 182 -9.35 -9.63 15.98
CA ASN A 182 -9.19 -8.56 16.99
C ASN A 182 -8.52 -9.01 18.29
N THR A 183 -8.62 -10.29 18.64
CA THR A 183 -8.03 -10.85 19.87
C THR A 183 -6.70 -11.57 19.64
N PHE A 184 -6.26 -11.70 18.39
CA PHE A 184 -5.03 -12.37 18.05
C PHE A 184 -3.81 -11.56 18.54
N PRO A 185 -2.81 -12.17 19.19
CA PRO A 185 -1.62 -11.49 19.67
C PRO A 185 -0.64 -11.20 18.52
N ARG A 186 -1.02 -10.30 17.60
CA ARG A 186 -0.31 -10.05 16.33
C ARG A 186 1.19 -9.70 16.49
N ASN A 187 1.56 -9.08 17.61
CA ASN A 187 2.96 -8.72 17.89
C ASN A 187 3.82 -9.92 18.33
N ASP A 188 3.20 -10.94 18.93
CA ASP A 188 3.89 -12.14 19.41
C ASP A 188 4.01 -13.20 18.30
N ASP A 189 3.04 -13.24 17.37
CA ASP A 189 3.04 -14.14 16.21
C ASP A 189 2.57 -13.44 14.92
N PRO A 190 3.40 -12.57 14.30
CA PRO A 190 3.03 -11.86 13.09
C PRO A 190 2.68 -12.80 11.92
N LYS A 191 3.37 -13.94 11.81
CA LYS A 191 3.11 -14.93 10.76
C LYS A 191 1.79 -15.65 10.97
N GLY A 192 1.48 -16.05 12.20
CA GLY A 192 0.18 -16.64 12.52
C GLY A 192 -0.96 -15.66 12.28
N PHE A 193 -0.76 -14.37 12.58
CA PHE A 193 -1.74 -13.33 12.29
C PHE A 193 -1.99 -13.20 10.78
N GLN A 194 -0.93 -13.20 9.97
CA GLN A 194 -1.07 -13.17 8.52
C GLN A 194 -1.84 -14.38 7.98
N VAL A 195 -1.54 -15.59 8.46
CA VAL A 195 -2.28 -16.80 8.06
C VAL A 195 -3.75 -16.70 8.45
N LEU A 196 -4.05 -16.24 9.67
CA LEU A 196 -5.43 -16.03 10.12
C LEU A 196 -6.19 -15.06 9.22
N LEU A 197 -5.58 -13.91 8.87
CA LEU A 197 -6.18 -12.92 7.97
C LEU A 197 -6.44 -13.51 6.58
N LEU A 198 -5.47 -14.22 6.02
CA LEU A 198 -5.61 -14.86 4.71
C LEU A 198 -6.75 -15.87 4.71
N ASP A 199 -6.81 -16.73 5.72
CA ASP A 199 -7.84 -17.76 5.83
C ASP A 199 -9.23 -17.12 5.95
N ALA A 200 -9.40 -16.18 6.90
CA ALA A 200 -10.68 -15.52 7.16
C ALA A 200 -11.19 -14.68 5.98
N LEU A 201 -10.30 -14.04 5.22
CA LEU A 201 -10.68 -13.18 4.08
C LEU A 201 -10.82 -13.94 2.76
N SER A 202 -10.38 -15.20 2.69
CA SER A 202 -10.35 -15.98 1.45
C SER A 202 -11.71 -16.52 1.02
N GLU A 203 -12.63 -16.70 1.95
CA GLU A 203 -13.97 -17.25 1.69
C GLU A 203 -15.05 -16.29 2.20
N PRO A 204 -16.01 -15.86 1.36
CA PRO A 204 -17.10 -15.03 1.84
C PRO A 204 -18.00 -15.82 2.80
N PRO A 205 -18.55 -15.17 3.85
CA PRO A 205 -19.35 -15.85 4.85
C PRO A 205 -20.65 -16.36 4.21
N SER A 206 -21.14 -17.49 4.72
CA SER A 206 -22.37 -18.13 4.20
C SER A 206 -23.62 -17.25 4.32
N THR A 207 -23.59 -16.24 5.21
CA THR A 207 -24.61 -15.22 5.40
C THR A 207 -23.94 -13.87 5.66
N ILE A 208 -24.48 -12.79 5.10
CA ILE A 208 -24.02 -11.42 5.41
C ILE A 208 -24.23 -11.18 6.91
N ALA A 209 -23.13 -10.92 7.63
CA ALA A 209 -23.15 -10.77 9.08
C ALA A 209 -23.60 -9.37 9.54
N TRP A 210 -23.45 -8.36 8.69
CA TRP A 210 -23.59 -6.95 9.07
C TRP A 210 -24.69 -6.26 8.26
N ASN A 211 -25.53 -5.48 8.94
CA ASN A 211 -26.37 -4.50 8.27
C ASN A 211 -25.58 -3.20 7.97
N ASP A 212 -26.17 -2.27 7.21
CA ASP A 212 -25.47 -1.06 6.79
C ASP A 212 -25.02 -0.17 7.96
N GLU A 213 -25.78 -0.09 9.05
CA GLU A 213 -25.42 0.70 10.24
C GLU A 213 -24.23 0.06 10.98
N GLU A 214 -24.29 -1.26 11.19
CA GLU A 214 -23.19 -2.03 11.80
C GLU A 214 -21.91 -1.94 10.95
N LEU A 215 -22.05 -2.00 9.63
CA LEU A 215 -20.92 -1.89 8.71
C LEU A 215 -20.31 -0.47 8.72
N VAL A 216 -21.13 0.59 8.83
CA VAL A 216 -20.63 1.95 9.00
C VAL A 216 -19.80 2.07 10.27
N ASP A 217 -20.26 1.51 11.39
CA ASP A 217 -19.54 1.56 12.65
C ASP A 217 -18.18 0.83 12.56
N LEU A 218 -18.16 -0.37 11.97
CA LEU A 218 -16.94 -1.15 11.74
C LEU A 218 -15.93 -0.40 10.86
N VAL A 219 -16.38 0.09 9.70
CA VAL A 219 -15.53 0.80 8.73
C VAL A 219 -15.01 2.11 9.33
N THR A 220 -15.85 2.86 10.05
CA THR A 220 -15.45 4.14 10.66
C THR A 220 -14.42 3.91 11.76
N HIS A 221 -14.65 2.92 12.64
CA HIS A 221 -13.72 2.62 13.72
C HIS A 221 -12.35 2.20 13.19
N GLU A 222 -12.34 1.32 12.19
CA GLU A 222 -11.12 0.83 11.60
C GLU A 222 -10.37 1.89 10.79
N ALA A 223 -11.09 2.73 10.04
CA ALA A 223 -10.51 3.87 9.35
C ALA A 223 -9.82 4.84 10.33
N VAL A 224 -10.48 5.18 11.44
CA VAL A 224 -9.89 6.01 12.50
C VAL A 224 -8.63 5.35 13.05
N ARG A 225 -8.68 4.05 13.37
CA ARG A 225 -7.53 3.30 13.91
C ARG A 225 -6.33 3.34 12.96
N ILE A 226 -6.55 3.06 11.68
CA ILE A 226 -5.50 3.05 10.66
C ILE A 226 -4.88 4.44 10.50
N ILE A 227 -5.70 5.49 10.41
CA ILE A 227 -5.19 6.85 10.26
C ILE A 227 -4.38 7.25 11.51
N ASP A 228 -4.87 6.98 12.73
CA ASP A 228 -4.15 7.30 13.97
C ASP A 228 -2.81 6.56 14.08
N GLU A 229 -2.77 5.27 13.71
CA GLU A 229 -1.60 4.41 13.92
C GLU A 229 -0.48 4.67 12.90
N TYR A 230 -0.81 4.91 11.62
CA TYR A 230 0.20 4.91 10.54
C TYR A 230 0.53 6.30 9.98
N TRP A 231 -0.18 7.35 10.43
CA TRP A 231 0.08 8.74 10.03
C TRP A 231 1.52 9.23 10.30
N ASN A 232 2.22 8.68 11.30
CA ASN A 232 3.52 9.19 11.76
C ASN A 232 4.77 8.57 11.09
N GLY A 233 4.63 7.86 9.96
CA GLY A 233 5.83 7.44 9.21
C GLY A 233 5.69 6.22 8.29
N ASP A 234 4.51 5.60 8.21
CA ASP A 234 4.32 4.35 7.46
C ASP A 234 3.08 4.43 6.54
N LEU A 235 2.82 5.63 6.02
CA LEU A 235 1.70 5.93 5.12
C LEU A 235 1.84 5.28 3.74
N VAL A 236 2.99 4.71 3.42
CA VAL A 236 3.14 4.02 2.14
C VAL A 236 2.67 2.58 2.26
N GLY A 237 1.86 2.15 1.31
CA GLY A 237 1.03 0.97 1.54
C GLY A 237 -0.18 1.30 2.42
N SER A 238 -0.74 2.52 2.38
CA SER A 238 -1.92 2.87 3.19
C SER A 238 -3.08 1.88 3.00
N LEU A 239 -3.20 1.26 1.83
CA LEU A 239 -4.16 0.19 1.60
C LEU A 239 -3.74 -1.14 2.27
N ASP A 240 -2.46 -1.44 2.48
CA ASP A 240 -2.04 -2.63 3.26
C ASP A 240 -2.60 -2.59 4.68
N HIS A 241 -2.62 -1.40 5.29
CA HIS A 241 -3.18 -1.21 6.63
C HIS A 241 -4.69 -1.38 6.64
N SER A 242 -5.37 -1.06 5.53
CA SER A 242 -6.79 -1.34 5.36
C SER A 242 -7.08 -2.84 5.47
N PHE A 243 -6.15 -3.71 5.10
CA PHE A 243 -6.25 -5.17 5.25
C PHE A 243 -6.01 -5.65 6.69
N LEU A 244 -6.68 -5.00 7.65
CA LEU A 244 -6.64 -5.28 9.09
C LEU A 244 -5.19 -5.39 9.62
N GLY A 245 -4.28 -4.60 9.06
CA GLY A 245 -2.87 -4.56 9.43
C GLY A 245 -2.00 -5.64 8.78
N LEU A 246 -2.28 -6.06 7.55
CA LEU A 246 -1.41 -6.98 6.79
C LEU A 246 0.05 -6.48 6.73
N ALA A 247 0.27 -5.17 6.62
CA ALA A 247 1.60 -4.56 6.70
C ALA A 247 2.26 -4.71 8.09
N THR A 248 1.49 -4.63 9.18
CA THR A 248 2.04 -4.81 10.54
C THR A 248 2.41 -6.24 10.89
N ALA A 249 1.94 -7.20 10.09
CA ALA A 249 2.30 -8.61 10.24
C ALA A 249 3.71 -8.93 9.70
N GLN A 250 4.37 -7.99 9.01
CA GLN A 250 5.72 -8.17 8.50
C GLN A 250 6.73 -7.55 9.47
N ILE A 251 7.33 -8.40 10.31
CA ILE A 251 8.56 -8.11 11.08
C ILE A 251 9.67 -9.03 10.57
#